data_AF-A0A2E7CJX8-F1
#
_entry.id   AF-A0A2E7CJX8-F1
#
_cell.length_a   1.000
_cell.length_b   1.000
_cell.length_c   1.000
_cell.angle_alpha   90.00
_cell.angle_beta   90.00
_cell.angle_gamma   90.00
#
_symmetry.space_group_name_H-M   'P 1'
#
loop_
_entity.id
_entity.type
_entity.pdbx_description
1 polymer ?
#
loop_
_entity_poly.entity_id
_entity_poly.type
_entity_poly.pdbx_seq_one_letter_code
_entity_poly.pdbx_strand_id
1 'polypeptide(L)'
;MTFSDALLFGMVAVMAINYVATRWPNWENRPVVFWLAQLANLTAATYLFYEGIPEFQGELAVVNVLIGALFIFHILQNNRRYQRVIQDRRAEYKAQQQEILKQELQRIKEESSEEKEPPSGQ
;
A
#
# COMPACT_ATOMS: atom_id res chain seq x y z
N MET A 1 -32.32 6.98 -16.97
CA MET A 1 -31.16 6.31 -16.35
C MET A 1 -31.67 4.96 -15.88
N THR A 2 -31.22 3.88 -16.51
CA THR A 2 -31.59 2.52 -16.10
C THR A 2 -30.85 2.15 -14.82
N PHE A 3 -31.25 1.05 -14.18
CA PHE A 3 -30.52 0.50 -13.03
C PHE A 3 -29.08 0.11 -13.42
N SER A 4 -28.90 -0.42 -14.62
CA SER A 4 -27.59 -0.79 -15.16
C SER A 4 -26.69 0.42 -15.40
N ASP A 5 -27.25 1.54 -15.89
CA ASP A 5 -26.50 2.80 -15.98
C ASP A 5 -25.98 3.21 -14.60
N ALA A 6 -26.85 3.22 -13.59
CA ALA A 6 -26.50 3.60 -12.23
C ALA A 6 -25.40 2.69 -11.64
N LEU A 7 -25.48 1.38 -11.88
CA LEU A 7 -24.43 0.44 -11.48
C LEU A 7 -23.11 0.74 -12.17
N LEU A 8 -23.11 0.96 -13.49
CA LEU A 8 -21.89 1.28 -14.23
C LEU A 8 -21.24 2.57 -13.72
N PHE A 9 -22.03 3.63 -13.52
CA PHE A 9 -21.55 4.87 -12.91
C PHE A 9 -21.03 4.65 -11.49
N GLY A 10 -21.68 3.80 -10.70
CA GLY A 10 -21.20 3.39 -9.38
C GLY A 10 -19.82 2.71 -9.45
N MET A 11 -19.61 1.80 -10.41
CA MET A 11 -18.31 1.15 -10.62
C MET A 11 -17.21 2.16 -10.99
N VAL A 12 -17.52 3.09 -11.90
CA VAL A 12 -16.61 4.18 -12.26
C VAL A 12 -16.29 5.06 -11.04
N ALA A 13 -17.29 5.37 -10.22
CA ALA A 13 -17.10 6.15 -8.99
C ALA A 13 -16.18 5.42 -8.01
N VAL A 14 -16.33 4.09 -7.83
CA VAL A 14 -15.42 3.30 -6.99
C VAL A 14 -13.99 3.38 -7.52
N MET A 15 -13.78 3.25 -8.84
CA MET A 15 -12.45 3.39 -9.42
C MET A 15 -11.85 4.79 -9.19
N ALA A 16 -12.65 5.85 -9.34
CA ALA A 16 -12.21 7.22 -9.11
C ALA A 16 -11.86 7.48 -7.63
N ILE A 17 -12.71 7.03 -6.70
CA ILE A 17 -12.44 7.12 -5.26
C ILE A 17 -11.16 6.37 -4.91
N ASN A 18 -10.98 5.17 -5.45
CA ASN A 18 -9.76 4.39 -5.24
C ASN A 18 -8.51 5.11 -5.77
N TYR A 19 -8.59 5.71 -6.96
CA TYR A 19 -7.51 6.50 -7.54
C TYR A 19 -7.11 7.67 -6.64
N VAL A 20 -8.10 8.41 -6.11
CA VAL A 20 -7.89 9.55 -5.21
C VAL A 20 -7.34 9.10 -3.87
N ALA A 21 -7.92 8.06 -3.25
CA ALA A 21 -7.49 7.51 -1.97
C ALA A 21 -6.01 7.11 -1.96
N THR A 22 -5.52 6.53 -3.05
CA THR A 22 -4.15 5.98 -3.18
C THR A 22 -3.13 6.98 -3.74
N ARG A 23 -3.57 8.21 -4.03
CA ARG A 23 -2.73 9.32 -4.48
C ARG A 23 -2.82 10.55 -3.58
N TRP A 24 -3.66 10.49 -2.55
CA TRP A 24 -3.76 11.55 -1.57
C TRP A 24 -2.43 11.70 -0.81
N PRO A 25 -1.98 12.93 -0.52
CA PRO A 25 -0.79 13.14 0.31
C PRO A 25 -0.90 12.41 1.65
N ASN A 26 0.16 11.72 2.09
CA ASN A 26 0.16 10.95 3.34
C ASN A 26 -0.86 9.81 3.43
N TRP A 27 -1.34 9.27 2.30
CA TRP A 27 -2.24 8.10 2.28
C TRP A 27 -1.69 6.91 3.08
N GLU A 28 -0.36 6.78 3.12
CA GLU A 28 0.41 5.75 3.82
C GLU A 28 0.18 5.75 5.33
N ASN A 29 -0.16 6.91 5.89
CA ASN A 29 -0.47 7.07 7.31
C ASN A 29 -1.96 6.84 7.62
N ARG A 30 -2.76 6.50 6.59
CA ARG A 30 -4.21 6.29 6.68
C ARG A 30 -4.57 4.88 6.20
N PRO A 31 -4.15 3.82 6.94
CA PRO A 31 -4.35 2.44 6.52
C PRO A 31 -5.83 2.10 6.34
N VAL A 32 -6.73 2.71 7.14
CA VAL A 32 -8.17 2.52 7.00
C VAL A 32 -8.67 2.92 5.61
N VAL A 33 -8.25 4.07 5.10
CA VAL A 33 -8.67 4.55 3.76
C VAL A 33 -8.18 3.61 2.66
N PHE A 34 -6.95 3.11 2.79
CA PHE A 34 -6.41 2.11 1.88
C PHE A 34 -7.22 0.81 1.90
N TRP A 35 -7.49 0.25 3.09
CA TRP A 35 -8.23 -1.01 3.22
C TRP A 35 -9.69 -0.89 2.79
N LEU A 36 -10.34 0.25 3.05
CA LEU A 36 -11.68 0.52 2.54
C LEU A 36 -11.70 0.56 1.00
N ALA A 37 -10.71 1.18 0.37
CA ALA A 37 -10.61 1.19 -1.09
C ALA A 37 -10.39 -0.22 -1.66
N GLN A 38 -9.56 -1.05 -1.00
CA GLN A 38 -9.36 -2.44 -1.40
C GLN A 38 -10.61 -3.29 -1.23
N LEU A 39 -11.34 -3.11 -0.13
CA LEU A 39 -12.60 -3.79 0.10
C LEU A 39 -13.63 -3.40 -0.96
N ALA A 40 -13.75 -2.11 -1.28
CA ALA A 40 -14.66 -1.63 -2.32
C ALA A 40 -14.34 -2.22 -3.70
N ASN A 41 -13.06 -2.26 -4.09
CA ASN A 41 -12.63 -2.90 -5.34
C ASN A 41 -12.97 -4.41 -5.34
N LEU A 42 -12.73 -5.10 -4.22
CA LEU A 42 -12.97 -6.53 -4.12
C LEU A 42 -14.47 -6.84 -4.18
N THR A 43 -15.30 -6.07 -3.48
CA THR A 43 -16.76 -6.18 -3.54
C THR A 43 -17.27 -5.96 -4.95
N ALA A 44 -16.76 -4.92 -5.65
CA ALA A 44 -17.12 -4.64 -7.03
C ALA A 44 -16.72 -5.78 -7.99
N ALA A 45 -15.49 -6.30 -7.87
CA ALA A 45 -15.02 -7.43 -8.66
C ALA A 45 -15.87 -8.69 -8.42
N THR A 46 -16.14 -9.03 -7.16
CA THR A 46 -16.97 -10.19 -6.79
C THR A 46 -18.38 -10.05 -7.34
N TYR A 47 -19.00 -8.87 -7.22
CA TYR A 47 -20.33 -8.63 -7.78
C TYR A 47 -20.35 -8.83 -9.30
N LEU A 48 -19.36 -8.31 -10.02
CA LEU A 48 -19.26 -8.43 -11.47
C LEU A 48 -19.02 -9.87 -11.95
N PHE A 49 -18.28 -10.68 -11.18
CA PHE A 49 -18.04 -12.08 -11.53
C PHE A 49 -19.19 -13.02 -11.15
N TYR A 50 -19.93 -12.70 -10.10
CA TYR A 50 -21.03 -13.54 -9.61
C TYR A 50 -22.36 -13.22 -10.31
N GLU A 51 -22.75 -11.94 -10.28
CA GLU A 51 -24.04 -11.48 -10.81
C GLU A 51 -23.88 -10.81 -12.19
N GLY A 52 -22.84 -9.99 -12.33
CA GLY A 52 -22.66 -9.12 -13.49
C GLY A 52 -23.67 -7.97 -13.52
N ILE A 53 -23.50 -7.05 -14.47
CA ILE A 53 -24.51 -6.01 -14.73
C ILE A 53 -25.69 -6.69 -15.46
N PRO A 54 -26.94 -6.53 -15.01
CA PRO A 54 -28.10 -7.28 -15.54
C PRO A 54 -28.31 -7.16 -17.05
N GLU A 55 -28.04 -5.98 -17.64
CA GLU A 55 -28.16 -5.75 -19.09
C GLU A 55 -26.96 -6.28 -19.89
N PHE A 56 -25.86 -6.68 -19.23
CA PHE A 56 -24.63 -7.11 -19.89
C PHE A 56 -24.53 -8.64 -19.93
N GLN A 57 -25.52 -9.26 -20.58
CA GLN A 57 -25.60 -10.72 -20.77
C GLN A 57 -25.29 -11.10 -22.23
N GLY A 58 -25.07 -12.39 -22.50
CA GLY A 58 -24.72 -12.87 -23.84
C GLY A 58 -23.35 -12.33 -24.31
N GLU A 59 -23.30 -11.66 -25.46
CA GLU A 59 -22.05 -11.09 -26.00
C GLU A 59 -21.44 -10.02 -25.08
N LEU A 60 -22.27 -9.31 -24.30
CA LEU A 60 -21.80 -8.28 -23.37
C LEU A 60 -21.27 -8.85 -22.05
N ALA A 61 -21.41 -10.16 -21.79
CA ALA A 61 -20.90 -10.78 -20.57
C ALA A 61 -19.37 -10.62 -20.42
N VAL A 62 -18.65 -10.52 -21.55
CA VAL A 62 -17.21 -10.23 -21.56
C VAL A 62 -16.89 -8.88 -20.89
N VAL A 63 -17.80 -7.90 -20.97
CA VAL A 63 -17.62 -6.58 -20.36
C VAL A 63 -17.61 -6.70 -18.84
N ASN A 64 -18.49 -7.51 -18.25
CA ASN A 64 -18.49 -7.77 -16.81
C ASN A 64 -17.14 -8.37 -16.35
N VAL A 65 -16.62 -9.34 -17.11
CA VAL A 65 -15.32 -9.96 -16.83
C VAL A 65 -14.18 -8.94 -16.93
N LEU A 66 -14.18 -8.10 -17.96
CA LEU A 66 -13.16 -7.06 -18.15
C LEU A 66 -13.18 -6.02 -17.02
N ILE A 67 -14.35 -5.51 -16.65
CA ILE A 67 -14.49 -4.55 -15.55
C ILE A 67 -14.09 -5.22 -14.22
N GLY A 68 -14.51 -6.47 -13.98
CA GLY A 68 -14.11 -7.24 -12.80
C GLY A 68 -12.59 -7.41 -12.71
N ALA A 69 -11.95 -7.77 -13.82
CA ALA A 69 -10.49 -7.87 -13.91
C ALA A 69 -9.78 -6.52 -13.67
N LEU A 70 -10.36 -5.41 -14.13
CA LEU A 70 -9.82 -4.06 -13.83
C LEU A 70 -9.82 -3.77 -12.33
N PHE A 71 -10.86 -4.13 -11.59
CA PHE A 71 -10.86 -3.99 -10.13
C PHE A 71 -9.79 -4.85 -9.45
N ILE A 72 -9.58 -6.09 -9.91
CA ILE A 72 -8.47 -6.94 -9.42
C ILE A 72 -7.12 -6.29 -9.73
N PHE A 73 -6.95 -5.75 -10.93
CA PHE A 73 -5.73 -5.04 -11.32
C PHE A 73 -5.47 -3.83 -10.42
N HIS A 74 -6.49 -3.05 -10.08
CA HIS A 74 -6.39 -1.97 -9.11
C HIS A 74 -5.92 -2.46 -7.73
N ILE A 75 -6.45 -3.58 -7.24
CA ILE A 75 -6.01 -4.19 -5.98
C ILE A 75 -4.51 -4.51 -6.02
N LEU A 76 -4.04 -5.12 -7.11
CA LEU A 76 -2.63 -5.48 -7.28
C LEU A 76 -1.74 -4.24 -7.38
N GLN A 77 -2.13 -3.21 -8.12
CA GLN A 77 -1.40 -1.95 -8.21
C GLN A 77 -1.26 -1.27 -6.85
N ASN A 78 -2.36 -1.20 -6.10
CA ASN A 78 -2.40 -0.61 -4.77
C ASN A 78 -1.51 -1.36 -3.79
N ASN A 79 -1.57 -2.70 -3.80
CA ASN A 79 -0.71 -3.53 -2.95
C ASN A 79 0.77 -3.37 -3.29
N ARG A 80 1.13 -3.28 -4.57
CA ARG A 80 2.52 -3.01 -4.97
C ARG A 80 3.02 -1.67 -4.43
N ARG A 81 2.20 -0.62 -4.45
CA ARG A 81 2.56 0.68 -3.84
C ARG A 81 2.74 0.57 -2.33
N TYR A 82 1.82 -0.09 -1.65
CA TYR A 82 1.87 -0.29 -0.19
C TYR A 82 3.11 -1.07 0.24
N GLN A 83 3.47 -2.11 -0.52
CA GLN A 83 4.69 -2.89 -0.25
C GLN A 83 5.97 -2.07 -0.39
N ARG A 84 6.05 -1.15 -1.37
CA ARG A 84 7.22 -0.25 -1.49
C ARG A 84 7.38 0.63 -0.26
N VAL A 85 6.28 1.27 0.19
CA VAL A 85 6.30 2.12 1.39
C VAL A 85 6.74 1.34 2.63
N ILE A 86 6.28 0.10 2.79
CA ILE A 86 6.74 -0.76 3.90
C ILE A 86 8.22 -1.11 3.77
N GLN A 87 8.68 -1.43 2.57
CA GLN A 87 10.09 -1.76 2.32
C GLN A 87 10.99 -0.57 2.61
N ASP A 88 10.61 0.63 2.17
CA ASP A 88 11.35 1.87 2.39
C ASP A 88 11.44 2.19 3.89
N ARG A 89 10.31 2.14 4.62
CA ARG A 89 10.31 2.33 6.09
C ARG A 89 11.16 1.30 6.82
N ARG A 90 11.18 0.04 6.36
CA ARG A 90 12.03 -1.01 6.94
C ARG A 90 13.51 -0.76 6.65
N ALA A 91 13.84 -0.26 5.47
CA ALA A 91 15.22 0.09 5.10
C ALA A 91 15.72 1.26 5.93
N GLU A 92 14.91 2.31 6.09
CA GLU A 92 15.20 3.45 6.96
C GLU A 92 15.45 3.02 8.40
N TYR A 93 14.55 2.20 8.95
CA TYR A 93 14.70 1.69 10.32
C TYR A 93 16.00 0.89 10.50
N LYS A 94 16.36 0.05 9.53
CA LYS A 94 17.63 -0.72 9.58
C LYS A 94 18.85 0.19 9.48
N ALA A 95 18.81 1.22 8.64
CA ALA A 95 19.90 2.18 8.51
C ALA A 95 20.12 2.94 9.83
N GLN A 96 19.04 3.41 10.48
CA GLN A 96 19.11 4.05 11.79
C GLN A 96 19.69 3.13 12.86
N GLN A 97 19.26 1.86 12.91
CA GLN A 97 19.80 0.86 13.84
C GLN A 97 21.30 0.62 13.63
N GLN A 98 21.75 0.57 12.37
CA GLN A 98 23.17 0.43 12.06
C GLN A 98 23.99 1.65 12.46
N GLU A 99 23.44 2.86 12.32
CA GLU A 99 24.11 4.08 12.78
C GLU A 99 24.23 4.12 14.31
N ILE A 100 23.17 3.77 15.04
CA ILE A 100 23.19 3.67 16.51
C ILE A 100 24.25 2.65 16.96
N LEU A 101 24.27 1.46 16.37
CA LEU A 101 25.25 0.43 16.71
C LEU A 101 26.69 0.87 16.44
N LYS A 102 26.93 1.59 15.34
CA LYS A 102 28.26 2.14 15.03
C LYS A 102 28.70 3.17 16.07
N GLN A 103 27.79 4.05 16.49
CA GLN A 103 28.07 5.04 17.52
C GLN A 103 28.39 4.38 18.87
N GLU A 104 27.63 3.35 19.27
CA GLU A 104 27.91 2.60 20.50
C GLU A 104 29.26 1.87 20.44
N LEU A 105 29.59 1.24 19.32
CA LEU A 105 30.88 0.58 19.13
C LEU A 105 32.05 1.57 19.17
N GLN A 106 31.88 2.77 18.60
CA GLN A 106 32.88 3.83 18.68
C GLN A 106 33.08 4.30 20.11
N ARG A 107 31.99 4.54 20.84
CA ARG A 107 32.04 4.95 22.25
C ARG A 107 32.74 3.91 23.12
N ILE A 108 32.42 2.63 22.98
CA ILE A 108 33.09 1.54 23.73
C ILE A 108 34.59 1.49 23.37
N LYS A 109 34.94 1.74 22.10
CA LYS A 109 36.33 1.78 21.67
C LYS A 109 37.08 2.96 22.29
N GLU A 110 36.46 4.14 22.37
CA GLU A 110 37.04 5.32 23.02
C GLU A 110 37.23 5.09 24.52
N GLU A 111 36.21 4.61 25.22
CA GLU A 111 36.26 4.29 26.66
C GLU A 111 37.36 3.23 26.97
N SER A 112 37.48 2.19 26.14
CA SER A 112 38.52 1.15 26.30
C SER A 112 39.93 1.58 25.87
N SER A 113 40.05 2.69 25.13
CA SER A 113 41.34 3.30 24.77
C SER A 113 41.83 4.21 25.90
N GLU A 114 40.93 4.97 26.52
CA GLU A 114 41.23 5.79 27.70
C GLU A 114 41.62 4.95 28.92
N GLU A 115 40.97 3.80 29.15
CA GLU A 115 41.29 2.92 30.28
C GLU A 115 42.67 2.24 30.17
N LYS A 116 43.27 2.21 28.98
CA LYS A 116 44.59 1.60 28.72
C LYS A 116 45.77 2.56 28.79
N GLU A 117 45.56 3.86 28.92
CA GLU A 117 46.64 4.80 29.26
C GLU A 117 46.83 4.83 30.78
N PRO A 118 47.89 4.21 31.34
CA PRO A 118 48.19 4.40 32.75
C PRO A 118 48.53 5.88 32.99
N PRO A 119 48.19 6.45 34.15
CA PRO A 119 48.57 7.83 34.48
C PRO A 119 50.09 7.94 34.36
N SER A 120 50.55 8.67 33.35
CA SER A 120 51.96 8.94 33.14
C SER A 120 52.42 9.93 34.19
N GLY A 121 52.78 9.41 35.36
CA GLY A 121 53.62 10.05 36.37
C GLY A 121 53.06 11.30 37.04
N GLN A 122 52.88 11.20 38.35
CA GLN A 122 53.62 12.00 39.34
C GLN A 122 53.54 11.34 40.71
#